data_AF-A0A1I0SH99-F1
#
_entry.id   AF-A0A1I0SH99-F1
#
_cell.length_a   1.000
_cell.length_b   1.000
_cell.length_c   1.000
_cell.angle_alpha   90.00
_cell.angle_beta   90.00
_cell.angle_gamma   90.00
#
_symmetry.space_group_name_H-M   'P 1'
#
loop_
_entity.id
_entity.type
_entity.pdbx_description
1 polymer ?
#
loop_
_entity_poly.entity_id
_entity_poly.type
_entity_poly.pdbx_seq_one_letter_code
_entity_poly.pdbx_strand_id
1 'polypeptide(L)' 'MSVIIFDHLLPLVGPDAATYWATLLAVNPI' A
#
# COMPACT_ATOMS: atom_id res chain seq x y z
N MET A 1 2.64 -9.67 -2.57
CA MET A 1 2.26 -8.46 -1.81
C MET A 1 3.51 -7.61 -1.64
N SER A 2 3.50 -6.35 -2.10
CA SER A 2 4.61 -5.42 -1.85
C SER A 2 4.59 -5.02 -0.37
N VAL A 3 5.38 -5.73 0.43
CA VAL A 3 5.46 -5.54 1.89
C VAL A 3 6.03 -4.16 2.22
N ILE A 4 6.96 -3.65 1.41
CA ILE A 4 7.64 -2.37 1.65
C ILE A 4 6.68 -1.18 1.54
N ILE A 5 5.84 -1.14 0.50
CA ILE A 5 4.90 -0.03 0.29
C ILE A 5 3.80 -0.08 1.35
N PHE A 6 3.29 -1.28 1.65
CA PHE A 6 2.29 -1.46 2.69
C PHE A 6 2.82 -1.02 4.07
N ASP A 7 4.01 -1.48 4.47
CA ASP A 7 4.61 -1.15 5.77
C ASP A 7 4.88 0.35 5.91
N HIS A 8 5.23 1.03 4.82
CA HIS A 8 5.42 2.48 4.82
C HIS A 8 4.09 3.25 4.97
N LEU A 9 3.03 2.76 4.33
CA LEU A 9 1.72 3.41 4.34
C LEU A 9 0.91 3.10 5.60
N LEU A 10 1.12 1.93 6.21
CA LEU A 10 0.39 1.46 7.39
C LEU A 10 0.34 2.49 8.55
N PRO A 11 1.45 3.12 8.98
CA PRO A 11 1.41 4.13 10.04
C PRO A 11 0.81 5.48 9.60
N LEU A 12 0.67 5.73 8.29
CA LEU A 12 0.21 7.01 7.75
C LEU A 12 -1.30 7.04 7.49
N VAL A 13 -1.85 5.95 6.95
CA VAL A 13 -3.23 5.89 6.46
C VAL A 13 -4.04 4.74 7.04
N GLY A 14 -3.42 3.87 7.83
CA GLY A 14 -4.06 2.68 8.39
C GLY A 14 -4.14 1.51 7.40
N PRO A 15 -4.58 0.33 7.88
CA PRO A 15 -4.44 -0.94 7.16
C PRO A 15 -5.26 -1.02 5.87
N ASP A 16 -6.49 -0.50 5.86
CA ASP A 16 -7.37 -0.58 4.69
C ASP A 16 -6.86 0.31 3.55
N ALA A 17 -6.48 1.55 3.86
CA ALA A 17 -5.93 2.48 2.87
C ALA A 17 -4.53 2.05 2.41
N ALA A 18 -3.68 1.53 3.31
CA ALA A 18 -2.36 1.02 2.95
C ALA A 18 -2.47 -0.16 1.96
N THR A 19 -3.46 -1.04 2.12
CA THR A 19 -3.70 -2.16 1.19
C THR A 19 -4.11 -1.66 -0.18
N TYR A 20 -5.05 -0.71 -0.25
CA TYR A 20 -5.51 -0.11 -1.51
C TYR A 20 -4.37 0.54 -2.28
N TRP A 21 -3.62 1.43 -1.63
CA TRP A 21 -2.52 2.15 -2.25
C TRP A 21 -1.33 1.26 -2.58
N ALA A 22 -0.98 0.28 -1.73
CA ALA A 22 0.07 -0.68 -2.04
C ALA A 22 -0.29 -1.55 -3.25
N THR A 23 -1.57 -1.91 -3.40
CA THR A 23 -2.05 -2.65 -4.57
C THR A 23 -1.98 -1.79 -5.83
N LEU A 24 -2.44 -0.54 -5.75
CA LEU A 24 -2.39 0.40 -6.87
C LEU A 24 -0.95 0.65 -7.33
N LEU A 25 -0.04 0.93 -6.40
CA LEU A 25 1.36 1.26 -6.72
C LEU A 25 2.20 0.04 -7.14
N ALA A 26 1.89 -1.17 -6.65
CA ALA A 26 2.71 -2.35 -6.91
C ALA A 26 2.19 -3.28 -8.01
N VAL A 27 0.87 -3.32 -8.25
CA VAL A 27 0.24 -4.28 -9.17
C VAL A 27 -0.25 -3.60 -10.44
N ASN A 28 -0.83 -2.41 -10.34
CA ASN A 28 -1.33 -1.68 -11.50
C ASN A 28 -0.94 -0.19 -11.42
N PRO A 29 0.36 0.11 -11.53
CA PRO A 29 0.82 1.49 -11.55
C PRO A 29 0.24 2.16 -12.81
N ILE A 30 -0.76 3.03 -12.59
CA ILE A 30 -1.24 4.00 -13.59
C ILE A 30 -0.28 5.19 -13.61
#